data_AF-A0A8S4SAZ9-F1
#
_entry.id   AF-A0A8S4SAZ9-F1
#
_cell.length_a   1.000
_cell.length_b   1.000
_cell.length_c   1.000
_cell.angle_alpha   90.00
_cell.angle_beta   90.00
_cell.angle_gamma   90.00
#
_symmetry.space_group_name_H-M   'P 1'
#
loop_
_entity.id
_entity.type
_entity.pdbx_description
1 polymer ?
#
loop_
_entity_poly.entity_id
_entity_poly.type
_entity_poly.pdbx_seq_one_letter_code
_entity_poly.pdbx_strand_id
1 'polypeptide(L)'
;MLRLFKRFGGLRLKTLSVPHQQSYKLSTNASISEMQREKETFQDFLPGIIDSLMTKSKFAGIPEVAEWTKEVLQYNLQGGKKTRGLTTTYAYETLESPENITEETIKVSRAMGWCVEMLHAYFLVMDDIMDGSTKRRGLPCWYLQPNVGLGAINDSILINASIYETLNVHCGNLPLYRNIVDLFNEAILYTSVGQHLDYTMAHRNKNDYSLFTVERYSSIVKYKTAYYTYKLPVCLGLLLTNNADPETHKRAEEICLEIGHLFQMQNLAEHTTVKILHTIRYLYNQLAFNVEPKEKLHKTHKSSILQAYLKRTQNSRGSGPVG
;
A
#
# COMPACT_ATOMS: atom_id res chain seq x y z
N MET A 1 28.15 -5.08 -2.34
CA MET A 1 26.92 -5.77 -1.88
C MET A 1 27.18 -6.97 -0.97
N LEU A 2 28.08 -7.91 -1.28
CA LEU A 2 28.39 -9.05 -0.37
C LEU A 2 29.04 -8.70 0.99
N ARG A 3 29.62 -7.50 1.15
CA ARG A 3 30.19 -7.04 2.43
C ARG A 3 29.17 -6.41 3.40
N LEU A 4 27.98 -6.04 2.90
CA LEU A 4 26.86 -5.57 3.74
C LEU A 4 26.11 -6.75 4.38
N PHE A 5 26.03 -7.90 3.69
CA PHE A 5 25.45 -9.14 4.23
C PHE A 5 26.21 -9.70 5.44
N LYS A 6 27.55 -9.56 5.48
CA LYS A 6 28.35 -10.05 6.63
C LYS A 6 28.16 -9.25 7.93
N ARG A 7 27.65 -8.02 7.86
CA ARG A 7 27.44 -7.18 9.06
C ARG A 7 26.09 -7.45 9.76
N PHE A 8 25.17 -8.13 9.08
CA PHE A 8 23.92 -8.65 9.67
C PHE A 8 24.07 -10.04 10.32
N GLY A 9 25.23 -10.70 10.19
CA GLY A 9 25.50 -12.03 10.77
C GLY A 9 25.81 -12.06 12.27
N GLY A 10 25.54 -10.97 13.00
CA GLY A 10 25.91 -10.80 14.41
C GLY A 10 24.76 -10.85 15.41
N LEU A 11 23.50 -10.94 14.97
CA LEU A 11 22.38 -11.21 15.86
C LEU A 11 22.26 -12.73 16.04
N ARG A 12 22.77 -13.24 17.17
CA ARG A 12 22.37 -14.55 17.69
C ARG A 12 20.86 -14.52 17.97
N LEU A 13 20.07 -14.93 16.98
CA LEU A 13 18.71 -15.42 17.22
C LEU A 13 18.83 -16.52 18.27
N LYS A 14 18.28 -16.29 19.47
CA LYS A 14 18.05 -17.38 20.43
C LYS A 14 17.19 -18.40 19.68
N THR A 15 17.73 -19.60 19.52
CA THR A 15 17.03 -20.75 18.95
C THR A 15 15.76 -20.99 19.74
N LEU A 16 14.62 -20.55 19.20
CA LEU A 16 13.32 -21.06 19.58
C LEU A 16 13.30 -22.52 19.11
N SER A 17 13.29 -23.45 20.07
CA SER A 17 13.10 -24.87 19.80
C SER A 17 11.69 -25.09 19.29
N VAL A 18 11.54 -25.23 17.97
CA VAL A 18 10.29 -25.62 17.31
C VAL A 18 10.14 -27.14 17.44
N PRO A 19 9.07 -27.67 18.07
CA PRO A 19 8.78 -29.10 18.04
C PRO A 19 8.51 -29.57 16.60
N HIS A 20 8.97 -30.78 16.28
CA HIS A 20 8.95 -31.45 14.96
C HIS A 20 8.10 -30.84 13.83
N GLN A 21 8.79 -30.51 12.73
CA GLN A 21 8.21 -30.19 11.43
C GLN A 21 7.33 -31.35 10.90
N GLN A 22 6.02 -31.17 10.90
CA GLN A 22 5.21 -31.72 9.81
C GLN A 22 5.58 -30.96 8.54
N SER A 23 6.10 -31.68 7.54
CA SER A 23 6.38 -31.11 6.23
C SER A 23 5.06 -30.71 5.58
N TYR A 24 4.71 -29.43 5.60
CA TYR A 24 3.65 -28.89 4.75
C TYR A 24 4.14 -28.96 3.30
N LYS A 25 3.76 -30.03 2.59
CA LYS A 25 3.93 -30.12 1.13
C LYS A 25 2.93 -29.17 0.49
N LEU A 26 3.37 -27.95 0.18
CA LEU A 26 2.68 -27.11 -0.79
C LEU A 26 2.78 -27.79 -2.16
N SER A 27 1.70 -28.44 -2.60
CA SER A 27 1.53 -28.90 -3.98
C SER A 27 1.46 -27.66 -4.87
N THR A 28 2.58 -27.32 -5.52
CA THR A 28 2.81 -25.99 -6.12
C THR A 28 1.87 -25.66 -7.28
N ASN A 29 1.40 -26.64 -8.06
CA ASN A 29 0.56 -26.36 -9.23
C ASN A 29 -0.94 -26.24 -8.89
N ALA A 30 -1.44 -27.02 -7.93
CA ALA A 30 -2.81 -26.87 -7.42
C ALA A 30 -2.96 -25.56 -6.62
N SER A 31 -1.93 -25.23 -5.84
CA SER A 31 -1.86 -23.97 -5.07
C SER A 31 -1.88 -22.71 -5.96
N ILE A 32 -1.20 -22.72 -7.12
CA ILE A 32 -1.19 -21.57 -8.03
C ILE A 32 -2.56 -21.37 -8.70
N SER A 33 -3.24 -22.43 -9.12
CA SER A 33 -4.56 -22.32 -9.74
C SER A 33 -5.62 -21.91 -8.73
N GLU A 34 -5.51 -22.36 -7.47
CA GLU A 34 -6.35 -21.91 -6.36
C GLU A 34 -6.16 -20.43 -6.04
N MET A 35 -4.91 -19.94 -5.92
CA MET A 35 -4.63 -18.51 -5.71
C MET A 35 -5.12 -17.63 -6.86
N GLN A 36 -5.04 -18.13 -8.10
CA GLN A 36 -5.53 -17.40 -9.25
C GLN A 36 -7.06 -17.33 -9.25
N ARG A 37 -7.75 -18.43 -8.91
CA ARG A 37 -9.21 -18.46 -8.76
C ARG A 37 -9.69 -17.54 -7.64
N GLU A 38 -9.00 -17.51 -6.51
CA GLU A 38 -9.36 -16.60 -5.42
C GLU A 38 -9.17 -15.14 -5.84
N LYS A 39 -8.10 -14.83 -6.58
CA LYS A 39 -7.89 -13.49 -7.14
C LYS A 39 -8.99 -13.06 -8.10
N GLU A 40 -9.51 -13.97 -8.92
CA GLU A 40 -10.64 -13.71 -9.81
C GLU A 40 -11.92 -13.49 -9.00
N THR A 41 -12.21 -14.40 -8.07
CA THR A 41 -13.38 -14.31 -7.19
C THR A 41 -13.39 -13.03 -6.35
N PHE A 42 -12.23 -12.64 -5.81
CA PHE A 42 -12.07 -11.39 -5.07
C PHE A 42 -12.38 -10.18 -5.95
N GLN A 43 -11.92 -10.18 -7.21
CA GLN A 43 -12.23 -9.12 -8.18
C GLN A 43 -13.71 -9.06 -8.56
N ASP A 44 -14.33 -10.21 -8.78
CA ASP A 44 -15.76 -10.32 -9.09
C ASP A 44 -16.66 -9.88 -7.92
N PHE A 45 -16.11 -9.81 -6.71
CA PHE A 45 -16.81 -9.32 -5.54
C PHE A 45 -16.92 -7.78 -5.49
N LEU A 46 -16.02 -7.05 -6.16
CA LEU A 46 -15.99 -5.57 -6.10
C LEU A 46 -17.28 -4.90 -6.60
N PRO A 47 -17.87 -5.29 -7.75
CA PRO A 47 -19.13 -4.70 -8.19
C PRO A 47 -20.23 -4.82 -7.13
N GLY A 48 -20.34 -6.00 -6.50
CA GLY A 48 -21.29 -6.24 -5.41
C GLY A 48 -21.04 -5.36 -4.18
N ILE A 49 -19.78 -5.13 -3.81
CA ILE A 49 -19.40 -4.20 -2.73
C ILE A 49 -19.84 -2.77 -3.06
N ILE A 50 -19.53 -2.29 -4.27
CA ILE A 50 -19.89 -0.93 -4.70
C ILE A 50 -21.41 -0.76 -4.76
N ASP A 51 -22.13 -1.70 -5.37
CA ASP A 51 -23.58 -1.61 -5.49
C ASP A 51 -24.27 -1.71 -4.12
N SER A 52 -23.77 -2.57 -3.22
CA SER A 52 -24.22 -2.65 -1.82
C SER A 52 -24.00 -1.33 -1.08
N LEU A 53 -22.83 -0.71 -1.26
CA LEU A 53 -22.53 0.61 -0.69
C LEU A 53 -23.50 1.67 -1.23
N MET A 54 -23.78 1.69 -2.53
CA MET A 54 -24.69 2.69 -3.12
C MET A 54 -26.15 2.49 -2.68
N THR A 55 -26.58 1.26 -2.41
CA THR A 55 -28.01 0.94 -2.19
C THR A 55 -28.39 0.68 -0.73
N LYS A 56 -27.44 0.32 0.13
CA LYS A 56 -27.70 -0.09 1.53
C LYS A 56 -27.05 0.80 2.57
N SER A 57 -26.32 1.83 2.16
CA SER A 57 -25.71 2.80 3.06
C SER A 57 -26.39 4.16 2.98
N LYS A 58 -25.84 5.15 3.67
CA LYS A 58 -26.30 6.54 3.59
C LYS A 58 -26.21 7.15 2.18
N PHE A 59 -25.40 6.58 1.28
CA PHE A 59 -25.33 7.00 -0.11
C PHE A 59 -26.66 6.82 -0.87
N ALA A 60 -27.51 5.86 -0.47
CA ALA A 60 -28.79 5.60 -1.12
C ALA A 60 -29.74 6.82 -1.13
N GLY A 61 -29.58 7.72 -0.14
CA GLY A 61 -30.36 8.96 -0.05
C GLY A 61 -29.83 10.13 -0.90
N ILE A 62 -28.68 9.98 -1.56
CA ILE A 62 -27.99 11.07 -2.27
C ILE A 62 -27.47 10.56 -3.63
N PRO A 63 -28.34 10.36 -4.64
CA PRO A 63 -27.98 9.67 -5.88
C PRO A 63 -26.81 10.30 -6.66
N GLU A 64 -26.74 11.63 -6.69
CA GLU A 64 -25.64 12.36 -7.35
C GLU A 64 -24.28 12.01 -6.73
N VAL A 65 -24.20 12.04 -5.39
CA VAL A 65 -22.97 11.70 -4.65
C VAL A 65 -22.68 10.21 -4.73
N ALA A 66 -23.70 9.35 -4.77
CA ALA A 66 -23.54 7.92 -4.95
C ALA A 66 -22.86 7.60 -6.31
N GLU A 67 -23.36 8.20 -7.40
CA GLU A 67 -22.77 7.99 -8.73
C GLU A 67 -21.33 8.51 -8.81
N TRP A 68 -21.06 9.68 -8.25
CA TRP A 68 -19.69 10.21 -8.17
C TRP A 68 -18.77 9.30 -7.34
N THR A 69 -19.24 8.82 -6.18
CA THR A 69 -18.47 7.92 -5.31
C THR A 69 -18.17 6.60 -6.03
N LYS A 70 -19.10 6.09 -6.83
CA LYS A 70 -18.90 4.91 -7.68
C LYS A 70 -17.76 5.14 -8.69
N GLU A 71 -17.74 6.28 -9.38
CA GLU A 71 -16.64 6.64 -10.30
C GLU A 71 -15.29 6.72 -9.57
N VAL A 72 -15.24 7.43 -8.44
CA VAL A 72 -14.04 7.56 -7.60
C VAL A 72 -13.49 6.19 -7.19
N LEU A 73 -14.36 5.30 -6.71
CA LEU A 73 -13.96 3.96 -6.28
C LEU A 73 -13.51 3.09 -7.46
N GLN A 74 -14.27 3.04 -8.55
CA GLN A 74 -13.91 2.26 -9.74
C GLN A 74 -12.55 2.69 -10.29
N TYR A 75 -12.32 4.00 -10.43
CA TYR A 75 -11.07 4.50 -10.97
C TYR A 75 -9.86 4.19 -10.06
N ASN A 76 -10.00 4.38 -8.75
CA ASN A 76 -8.87 4.25 -7.83
C ASN A 76 -8.63 2.80 -7.36
N LEU A 77 -9.64 1.94 -7.47
CA LEU A 77 -9.52 0.51 -7.17
C LEU A 77 -9.13 -0.34 -8.37
N GLN A 78 -9.17 0.16 -9.61
CA GLN A 78 -8.75 -0.63 -10.77
C GLN A 78 -7.24 -0.95 -10.79
N GLY A 79 -6.90 -2.03 -11.51
CA GLY A 79 -5.51 -2.48 -11.68
C GLY A 79 -4.84 -2.93 -10.39
N GLY A 80 -3.51 -2.87 -10.32
CA GLY A 80 -2.76 -3.32 -9.13
C GLY A 80 -2.85 -4.83 -8.88
N LYS A 81 -2.13 -5.32 -7.86
CA LYS A 81 -2.06 -6.76 -7.57
C LYS A 81 -3.10 -7.26 -6.56
N LYS A 82 -3.80 -6.32 -5.88
CA LYS A 82 -4.78 -6.60 -4.81
C LYS A 82 -4.22 -7.42 -3.65
N THR A 83 -2.90 -7.35 -3.46
CA THR A 83 -2.19 -8.20 -2.50
C THR A 83 -2.67 -7.97 -1.08
N ARG A 84 -2.98 -6.73 -0.68
CA ARG A 84 -3.38 -6.45 0.71
C ARG A 84 -4.76 -7.01 1.00
N GLY A 85 -5.71 -6.78 0.09
CA GLY A 85 -7.06 -7.34 0.20
C GLY A 85 -7.06 -8.87 0.19
N LEU A 86 -6.32 -9.48 -0.73
CA LEU A 86 -6.17 -10.94 -0.79
C LEU A 86 -5.50 -11.52 0.46
N THR A 87 -4.51 -10.81 1.04
CA THR A 87 -3.89 -11.23 2.31
C THR A 87 -4.92 -11.33 3.43
N THR A 88 -5.95 -10.50 3.48
CA THR A 88 -7.02 -10.63 4.48
C THR A 88 -7.77 -11.95 4.34
N THR A 89 -8.18 -12.29 3.12
CA THR A 89 -8.91 -13.54 2.85
C THR A 89 -8.02 -14.76 3.09
N TYR A 90 -6.79 -14.76 2.58
CA TYR A 90 -5.83 -15.84 2.80
C TYR A 90 -5.47 -16.03 4.26
N ALA A 91 -5.32 -14.95 5.02
CA ALA A 91 -5.03 -15.04 6.46
C ALA A 91 -6.17 -15.76 7.19
N TYR A 92 -7.42 -15.42 6.91
CA TYR A 92 -8.56 -16.13 7.50
C TYR A 92 -8.59 -17.60 7.10
N GLU A 93 -8.53 -17.90 5.80
CA GLU A 93 -8.61 -19.27 5.28
C GLU A 93 -7.47 -20.18 5.76
N THR A 94 -6.28 -19.61 5.94
CA THR A 94 -5.11 -20.38 6.37
C THR A 94 -5.10 -20.65 7.87
N LEU A 95 -5.65 -19.74 8.67
CA LEU A 95 -5.52 -19.77 10.13
C LEU A 95 -6.75 -20.35 10.83
N GLU A 96 -7.91 -20.35 10.17
CA GLU A 96 -9.11 -21.01 10.67
C GLU A 96 -9.12 -22.51 10.33
N SER A 97 -9.75 -23.30 11.19
CA SER A 97 -10.01 -24.70 10.90
C SER A 97 -11.01 -24.83 9.73
N PRO A 98 -10.75 -25.70 8.72
CA PRO A 98 -11.60 -25.82 7.53
C PRO A 98 -13.10 -26.03 7.82
N GLU A 99 -13.44 -26.71 8.91
CA GLU A 99 -14.82 -26.95 9.36
C GLU A 99 -15.57 -25.70 9.84
N ASN A 100 -14.86 -24.64 10.21
CA ASN A 100 -15.43 -23.36 10.66
C ASN A 100 -15.53 -22.34 9.53
N ILE A 101 -14.95 -22.64 8.35
CA ILE A 101 -15.01 -21.77 7.18
C ILE A 101 -16.38 -21.94 6.51
N THR A 102 -17.14 -20.84 6.46
CA THR A 102 -18.45 -20.80 5.83
C THR A 102 -18.46 -19.83 4.66
N GLU A 103 -19.45 -19.95 3.78
CA GLU A 103 -19.63 -18.99 2.68
C GLU A 103 -19.79 -17.55 3.21
N GLU A 104 -20.44 -17.38 4.36
CA GLU A 104 -20.68 -16.07 4.97
C GLU A 104 -19.39 -15.47 5.53
N THR A 105 -18.59 -16.26 6.28
CA THR A 105 -17.33 -15.76 6.83
C THR A 105 -16.31 -15.43 5.75
N ILE A 106 -16.32 -16.17 4.63
CA ILE A 106 -15.52 -15.83 3.44
C ILE A 106 -16.01 -14.54 2.77
N LYS A 107 -17.32 -14.31 2.65
CA LYS A 107 -17.84 -13.02 2.14
C LYS A 107 -17.43 -11.86 3.03
N VAL A 108 -17.49 -12.03 4.35
CA VAL A 108 -17.04 -11.02 5.33
C VAL A 108 -15.54 -10.75 5.18
N SER A 109 -14.70 -11.80 5.06
CA SER A 109 -13.24 -11.63 4.90
C SER A 109 -12.90 -10.89 3.60
N ARG A 110 -13.60 -11.19 2.49
CA ARG A 110 -13.46 -10.48 1.21
C ARG A 110 -13.93 -9.02 1.30
N ALA A 111 -15.03 -8.74 1.99
CA ALA A 111 -15.50 -7.37 2.22
C ALA A 111 -14.48 -6.54 3.01
N MET A 112 -13.90 -7.11 4.07
CA MET A 112 -12.81 -6.49 4.81
C MET A 112 -11.56 -6.31 3.94
N GLY A 113 -11.21 -7.30 3.12
CA GLY A 113 -10.11 -7.18 2.16
C GLY A 113 -10.30 -6.03 1.17
N TRP A 114 -11.51 -5.81 0.67
CA TRP A 114 -11.82 -4.65 -0.17
C TRP A 114 -11.73 -3.33 0.58
N CYS A 115 -12.14 -3.30 1.85
CA CYS A 115 -11.94 -2.14 2.73
C CYS A 115 -10.44 -1.82 2.89
N VAL A 116 -9.55 -2.83 2.95
CA VAL A 116 -8.09 -2.61 2.97
C VAL A 116 -7.58 -2.04 1.64
N GLU A 117 -8.09 -2.50 0.49
CA GLU A 117 -7.73 -1.93 -0.81
C GLU A 117 -8.27 -0.50 -1.00
N MET A 118 -9.44 -0.18 -0.43
CA MET A 118 -9.97 1.18 -0.34
C MET A 118 -9.10 2.08 0.54
N LEU A 119 -8.64 1.58 1.68
CA LEU A 119 -7.69 2.30 2.53
C LEU A 119 -6.37 2.59 1.78
N HIS A 120 -5.88 1.61 1.03
CA HIS A 120 -4.71 1.79 0.18
C HIS A 120 -4.95 2.85 -0.91
N ALA A 121 -6.12 2.83 -1.57
CA ALA A 121 -6.51 3.82 -2.57
C ALA A 121 -6.59 5.24 -1.97
N TYR A 122 -7.19 5.39 -0.79
CA TYR A 122 -7.22 6.64 -0.03
C TYR A 122 -5.81 7.23 0.15
N PHE A 123 -4.86 6.42 0.66
CA PHE A 123 -3.49 6.88 0.82
C PHE A 123 -2.82 7.24 -0.50
N LEU A 124 -3.05 6.47 -1.56
CA LEU A 124 -2.43 6.73 -2.86
C LEU A 124 -2.90 8.04 -3.49
N VAL A 125 -4.20 8.37 -3.39
CA VAL A 125 -4.72 9.65 -3.92
C VAL A 125 -4.04 10.82 -3.22
N MET A 126 -3.91 10.77 -1.89
CA MET A 126 -3.26 11.83 -1.12
C MET A 126 -1.73 11.87 -1.34
N ASP A 127 -1.07 10.72 -1.40
CA ASP A 127 0.37 10.58 -1.70
C ASP A 127 0.69 11.14 -3.10
N ASP A 128 -0.13 10.83 -4.11
CA ASP A 128 0.05 11.34 -5.47
C ASP A 128 -0.04 12.86 -5.55
N ILE A 129 -0.93 13.49 -4.78
CA ILE A 129 -1.05 14.95 -4.68
C ILE A 129 0.18 15.54 -3.95
N MET A 130 0.54 14.99 -2.79
CA MET A 130 1.67 15.47 -1.98
C MET A 130 3.01 15.38 -2.73
N ASP A 131 3.20 14.31 -3.49
CA ASP A 131 4.43 14.03 -4.24
C ASP A 131 4.44 14.68 -5.64
N GLY A 132 3.32 15.23 -6.11
CA GLY A 132 3.18 15.73 -7.47
C GLY A 132 3.34 14.63 -8.53
N SER A 133 2.87 13.42 -8.23
CA SER A 133 2.96 12.26 -9.12
C SER A 133 2.06 12.45 -10.34
N THR A 134 2.51 12.00 -11.51
CA THR A 134 1.75 12.15 -12.77
C THR A 134 1.03 10.88 -13.22
N LYS A 135 1.50 9.70 -12.79
CA LYS A 135 0.93 8.41 -13.15
C LYS A 135 0.88 7.46 -11.97
N ARG A 136 -0.20 6.69 -11.90
CA ARG A 136 -0.42 5.59 -10.96
C ARG A 136 -1.02 4.40 -11.69
N ARG A 137 -0.42 3.20 -11.51
CA ARG A 137 -0.86 1.94 -12.16
C ARG A 137 -1.01 2.06 -13.70
N GLY A 138 -0.15 2.86 -14.34
CA GLY A 138 -0.16 3.08 -15.79
C GLY A 138 -1.10 4.20 -16.28
N LEU A 139 -1.98 4.70 -15.42
CA LEU A 139 -2.96 5.74 -15.73
C LEU A 139 -2.56 7.08 -15.09
N PRO A 140 -3.13 8.23 -15.52
CA PRO A 140 -2.98 9.50 -14.82
C PRO A 140 -3.40 9.39 -13.35
N CYS A 141 -2.72 10.10 -12.45
CA CYS A 141 -3.16 10.20 -11.06
C CYS A 141 -4.56 10.84 -10.99
N TRP A 142 -5.38 10.47 -10.00
CA TRP A 142 -6.78 10.90 -9.92
C TRP A 142 -6.96 12.42 -9.98
N TYR A 143 -6.14 13.18 -9.24
CA TYR A 143 -6.18 14.65 -9.24
C TYR A 143 -5.83 15.31 -10.59
N LEU A 144 -5.33 14.54 -11.56
CA LEU A 144 -5.03 14.99 -12.93
C LEU A 144 -6.11 14.58 -13.93
N GLN A 145 -7.14 13.85 -13.52
CA GLN A 145 -8.28 13.57 -14.39
C GLN A 145 -9.04 14.86 -14.71
N PRO A 146 -9.62 14.97 -15.93
CA PRO A 146 -10.47 16.10 -16.28
C PRO A 146 -11.56 16.29 -15.22
N ASN A 147 -11.80 17.53 -14.83
CA ASN A 147 -12.83 17.94 -13.87
C ASN A 147 -12.62 17.51 -12.40
N VAL A 148 -11.53 16.79 -12.06
CA VAL A 148 -11.25 16.40 -10.67
C VAL A 148 -10.43 17.47 -9.94
N GLY A 149 -9.21 17.76 -10.43
CA GLY A 149 -8.30 18.71 -9.80
C GLY A 149 -8.07 18.44 -8.30
N LEU A 150 -8.05 19.51 -7.49
CA LEU A 150 -7.92 19.38 -6.04
C LEU A 150 -9.20 18.86 -5.34
N GLY A 151 -10.31 18.70 -6.06
CA GLY A 151 -11.48 17.96 -5.58
C GLY A 151 -11.13 16.54 -5.13
N ALA A 152 -10.05 15.97 -5.68
CA ALA A 152 -9.46 14.70 -5.26
C ALA A 152 -9.16 14.62 -3.75
N ILE A 153 -8.91 15.75 -3.07
CA ILE A 153 -8.74 15.76 -1.61
C ILE A 153 -10.04 15.31 -0.93
N ASN A 154 -11.17 15.88 -1.33
CA ASN A 154 -12.48 15.46 -0.83
C ASN A 154 -12.80 14.03 -1.27
N ASP A 155 -12.46 13.65 -2.50
CA ASP A 155 -12.69 12.28 -2.98
C ASP A 155 -11.91 11.25 -2.16
N SER A 156 -10.71 11.58 -1.69
CA SER A 156 -9.96 10.73 -0.76
C SER A 156 -10.72 10.52 0.56
N ILE A 157 -11.37 11.58 1.07
CA ILE A 157 -12.22 11.51 2.28
C ILE A 157 -13.46 10.66 1.99
N LEU A 158 -14.05 10.77 0.79
CA LEU A 158 -15.17 9.90 0.36
C LEU A 158 -14.76 8.43 0.30
N ILE A 159 -13.57 8.11 -0.20
CA ILE A 159 -13.03 6.73 -0.17
C ILE A 159 -12.91 6.25 1.29
N ASN A 160 -12.35 7.08 2.17
CA ASN A 160 -12.19 6.72 3.59
C ASN A 160 -13.55 6.53 4.29
N ALA A 161 -14.53 7.41 4.04
CA ALA A 161 -15.88 7.26 4.59
C ALA A 161 -16.58 6.01 4.05
N SER A 162 -16.37 5.68 2.77
CA SER A 162 -16.91 4.49 2.12
C SER A 162 -16.42 3.19 2.76
N ILE A 163 -15.22 3.17 3.36
CA ILE A 163 -14.72 2.02 4.13
C ILE A 163 -15.68 1.72 5.28
N TYR A 164 -16.00 2.72 6.10
CA TYR A 164 -16.83 2.53 7.29
C TYR A 164 -18.28 2.21 6.94
N GLU A 165 -18.83 2.81 5.89
CA GLU A 165 -20.17 2.45 5.41
C GLU A 165 -20.19 1.02 4.84
N THR A 166 -19.14 0.58 4.13
CA THR A 166 -19.01 -0.82 3.67
C THR A 166 -18.88 -1.78 4.85
N LEU A 167 -18.04 -1.47 5.83
CA LEU A 167 -17.91 -2.26 7.06
C LEU A 167 -19.24 -2.32 7.82
N ASN A 168 -19.99 -1.23 7.91
CA ASN A 168 -21.30 -1.24 8.57
C ASN A 168 -22.29 -2.17 7.86
N VAL A 169 -22.34 -2.13 6.51
CA VAL A 169 -23.23 -3.00 5.72
C VAL A 169 -22.89 -4.48 5.84
N HIS A 170 -21.60 -4.84 5.86
CA HIS A 170 -21.15 -6.23 5.81
C HIS A 170 -20.78 -6.84 7.17
N CYS A 171 -20.39 -5.99 8.13
CA CYS A 171 -19.86 -6.41 9.43
C CYS A 171 -20.61 -5.80 10.61
N GLY A 172 -21.54 -4.86 10.40
CA GLY A 172 -22.14 -4.05 11.48
C GLY A 172 -22.89 -4.84 12.55
N ASN A 173 -23.42 -6.02 12.19
CA ASN A 173 -24.11 -6.92 13.12
C ASN A 173 -23.17 -7.92 13.81
N LEU A 174 -21.88 -7.95 13.44
CA LEU A 174 -20.92 -8.87 14.04
C LEU A 174 -20.47 -8.33 15.40
N PRO A 175 -20.34 -9.18 16.43
CA PRO A 175 -19.80 -8.78 17.74
C PRO A 175 -18.41 -8.13 17.64
N LEU A 176 -17.64 -8.50 16.60
CA LEU A 176 -16.29 -8.03 16.32
C LEU A 176 -16.22 -6.68 15.58
N TYR A 177 -17.37 -6.07 15.21
CA TYR A 177 -17.40 -4.84 14.42
C TYR A 177 -16.52 -3.73 14.99
N ARG A 178 -16.56 -3.53 16.32
CA ARG A 178 -15.72 -2.55 17.00
C ARG A 178 -14.24 -2.82 16.81
N ASN A 179 -13.80 -4.07 17.01
CA ASN A 179 -12.41 -4.47 16.85
C ASN A 179 -11.93 -4.25 15.41
N ILE A 180 -12.78 -4.53 14.42
CA ILE A 180 -12.48 -4.28 13.00
C ILE A 180 -12.26 -2.79 12.77
N VAL A 181 -13.18 -1.93 13.23
CA VAL A 181 -13.06 -0.47 13.10
C VAL A 181 -11.82 0.07 13.82
N ASP A 182 -11.51 -0.44 15.01
CA ASP A 182 -10.33 -0.04 15.79
C ASP A 182 -9.03 -0.35 15.04
N LEU A 183 -8.93 -1.50 14.34
CA LEU A 183 -7.77 -1.84 13.51
C LEU A 183 -7.60 -0.88 12.31
N PHE A 184 -8.70 -0.50 11.64
CA PHE A 184 -8.63 0.47 10.53
C PHE A 184 -8.18 1.85 11.03
N ASN A 185 -8.73 2.31 12.16
CA ASN A 185 -8.34 3.58 12.78
C ASN A 185 -6.86 3.60 13.19
N GLU A 186 -6.39 2.51 13.80
CA GLU A 186 -4.98 2.35 14.17
C GLU A 186 -4.07 2.39 12.94
N ALA A 187 -4.43 1.69 11.87
CA ALA A 187 -3.67 1.71 10.62
C ALA A 187 -3.61 3.10 9.99
N ILE A 188 -4.72 3.87 10.04
CA ILE A 188 -4.76 5.27 9.59
C ILE A 188 -3.84 6.15 10.42
N LEU A 189 -3.90 6.05 11.74
CA LEU A 189 -3.06 6.83 12.64
C LEU A 189 -1.58 6.59 12.37
N TYR A 190 -1.15 5.33 12.37
CA TYR A 190 0.26 5.00 12.18
C TYR A 190 0.75 5.34 10.77
N THR A 191 -0.06 5.11 9.75
CA THR A 191 0.32 5.50 8.39
C THR A 191 0.47 7.01 8.27
N SER A 192 -0.39 7.79 8.91
CA SER A 192 -0.30 9.26 8.94
C SER A 192 0.95 9.74 9.68
N VAL A 193 1.31 9.11 10.80
CA VAL A 193 2.59 9.36 11.50
C VAL A 193 3.77 9.07 10.59
N GLY A 194 3.79 7.91 9.93
CA GLY A 194 4.83 7.55 8.98
C GLY A 194 4.94 8.51 7.79
N GLN A 195 3.80 8.92 7.23
CA GLN A 195 3.72 9.90 6.15
C GLN A 195 4.28 11.26 6.59
N HIS A 196 4.01 11.71 7.81
CA HIS A 196 4.59 12.93 8.35
C HIS A 196 6.13 12.85 8.42
N LEU A 197 6.66 11.71 8.88
CA LEU A 197 8.11 11.49 8.99
C LEU A 197 8.78 11.53 7.61
N ASP A 198 8.16 10.89 6.62
CA ASP A 198 8.61 10.81 5.22
C ASP A 198 8.55 12.19 4.54
N TYR A 199 7.39 12.85 4.61
CA TYR A 199 7.16 14.15 4.00
C TYR A 199 8.09 15.24 4.58
N THR A 200 8.31 15.22 5.90
CA THR A 200 9.22 16.17 6.55
C THR A 200 10.65 16.00 6.04
N MET A 201 11.10 14.75 5.86
CA MET A 201 12.42 14.44 5.31
C MET A 201 12.53 14.85 3.82
N ALA A 202 11.50 14.57 3.02
CA ALA A 202 11.53 14.82 1.58
C ALA A 202 11.33 16.31 1.20
N HIS A 203 10.48 17.04 1.91
CA HIS A 203 10.03 18.37 1.50
C HIS A 203 10.42 19.49 2.46
N ARG A 204 10.24 19.30 3.78
CA ARG A 204 10.48 20.38 4.77
C ARG A 204 11.96 20.56 5.08
N ASN A 205 12.69 19.45 5.23
CA ASN A 205 14.10 19.42 5.59
C ASN A 205 14.98 18.84 4.46
N LYS A 206 14.62 19.11 3.20
CA LYS A 206 15.20 18.47 2.00
C LYS A 206 16.74 18.54 1.84
N ASN A 207 17.40 19.45 2.55
CA ASN A 207 18.85 19.63 2.53
C ASN A 207 19.56 19.13 3.80
N ASP A 208 18.81 18.65 4.78
CA ASP A 208 19.35 18.11 6.02
C ASP A 208 19.61 16.62 5.89
N TYR A 209 20.81 16.29 5.40
CA TYR A 209 21.25 14.91 5.24
C TYR A 209 21.48 14.18 6.56
N SER A 210 21.51 14.88 7.70
CA SER A 210 21.64 14.24 9.01
C SER A 210 20.42 13.39 9.37
N LEU A 211 19.27 13.65 8.72
CA LEU A 211 18.04 12.88 8.90
C LEU A 211 18.05 11.52 8.17
N PHE A 212 19.05 11.25 7.32
CA PHE A 212 19.14 10.02 6.53
C PHE A 212 19.79 8.90 7.35
N THR A 213 19.18 8.54 8.47
CA THR A 213 19.65 7.47 9.36
C THR A 213 18.86 6.19 9.16
N VAL A 214 19.44 5.06 9.59
CA VAL A 214 18.78 3.75 9.54
C VAL A 214 17.55 3.74 10.45
N GLU A 215 17.63 4.42 11.59
CA GLU A 215 16.55 4.53 12.58
C GLU A 215 15.38 5.33 12.03
N ARG A 216 15.66 6.44 11.32
CA ARG A 216 14.64 7.26 10.68
C ARG A 216 13.97 6.51 9.53
N TYR A 217 14.76 5.85 8.68
CA TYR A 217 14.24 4.99 7.63
C TYR A 217 13.36 3.88 8.22
N SER A 218 13.86 3.18 9.24
CA SER A 218 13.13 2.12 9.94
C SER A 218 11.79 2.63 10.47
N SER A 219 11.79 3.79 11.13
CA SER A 219 10.55 4.41 11.64
C SER A 219 9.56 4.74 10.52
N ILE A 220 10.03 5.35 9.42
CA ILE A 220 9.19 5.64 8.26
C ILE A 220 8.58 4.36 7.70
N VAL A 221 9.40 3.33 7.47
CA VAL A 221 8.92 2.06 6.89
C VAL A 221 7.91 1.37 7.78
N LYS A 222 8.22 1.26 9.08
CA LYS A 222 7.34 0.66 10.07
C LYS A 222 5.97 1.33 10.04
N TYR A 223 5.94 2.65 10.20
CA TYR A 223 4.69 3.41 10.36
C TYR A 223 3.97 3.66 9.03
N LYS A 224 4.66 4.12 7.98
CA LYS A 224 4.06 4.47 6.67
C LYS A 224 3.62 3.22 5.91
N THR A 225 4.30 2.09 6.06
CA THR A 225 4.06 0.92 5.20
C THR A 225 3.60 -0.30 5.98
N ALA A 226 4.33 -0.73 7.01
CA ALA A 226 4.15 -2.06 7.59
C ALA A 226 2.78 -2.27 8.27
N TYR A 227 2.31 -1.28 9.03
CA TYR A 227 1.02 -1.36 9.74
C TYR A 227 -0.16 -1.61 8.79
N TYR A 228 -0.38 -0.76 7.79
CA TYR A 228 -1.55 -0.93 6.92
C TYR A 228 -1.35 -2.00 5.83
N THR A 229 -0.10 -2.31 5.45
CA THR A 229 0.18 -3.25 4.36
C THR A 229 0.20 -4.71 4.81
N TYR A 230 0.68 -4.99 6.02
CA TYR A 230 0.81 -6.36 6.53
C TYR A 230 0.04 -6.61 7.81
N LYS A 231 0.23 -5.76 8.84
CA LYS A 231 -0.42 -5.96 10.14
C LYS A 231 -1.94 -5.94 10.00
N LEU A 232 -2.50 -4.87 9.42
CA LEU A 232 -3.95 -4.71 9.24
C LEU A 232 -4.60 -5.91 8.54
N PRO A 233 -4.21 -6.30 7.31
CA PRO A 233 -4.90 -7.38 6.62
C PRO A 233 -4.79 -8.74 7.35
N VAL A 234 -3.64 -9.05 7.96
CA VAL A 234 -3.47 -10.32 8.70
C VAL A 234 -4.28 -10.31 10.00
N CYS A 235 -4.28 -9.21 10.75
CA CYS A 235 -5.08 -9.08 11.97
C CYS A 235 -6.58 -9.13 11.69
N LEU A 236 -7.05 -8.57 10.57
CA LEU A 236 -8.46 -8.70 10.16
C LEU A 236 -8.84 -10.16 9.89
N GLY A 237 -7.96 -10.93 9.24
CA GLY A 237 -8.19 -12.37 9.04
C GLY A 237 -8.20 -13.15 10.35
N LEU A 238 -7.26 -12.86 11.25
CA LEU A 238 -7.17 -13.46 12.59
C LEU A 238 -8.40 -13.19 13.46
N LEU A 239 -8.94 -11.97 13.42
CA LEU A 239 -10.15 -11.61 14.18
C LEU A 239 -11.36 -12.48 13.83
N LEU A 240 -11.45 -12.98 12.60
CA LEU A 240 -12.55 -13.87 12.18
C LEU A 240 -12.39 -15.30 12.67
N THR A 241 -11.21 -15.67 13.18
CA THR A 241 -10.94 -17.05 13.60
C THR A 241 -11.45 -17.32 15.01
N ASN A 242 -11.91 -18.54 15.27
CA ASN A 242 -12.40 -18.94 16.59
C ASN A 242 -11.29 -19.15 17.64
N ASN A 243 -10.04 -19.28 17.21
CA ASN A 243 -8.92 -19.74 18.06
C ASN A 243 -7.82 -18.70 18.29
N ALA A 244 -8.06 -17.42 17.99
CA ALA A 244 -6.99 -16.43 18.07
C ALA A 244 -6.77 -15.92 19.50
N ASP A 245 -5.92 -16.63 20.25
CA ASP A 245 -5.47 -16.17 21.56
C ASP A 245 -4.62 -14.88 21.45
N PRO A 246 -4.51 -14.09 22.53
CA PRO A 246 -3.79 -12.80 22.49
C PRO A 246 -2.28 -12.91 22.17
N GLU A 247 -1.63 -14.02 22.55
CA GLU A 247 -0.20 -14.21 22.30
C GLU A 247 0.05 -14.54 20.82
N THR A 248 -0.82 -15.32 20.20
CA THR A 248 -0.79 -15.58 18.74
C THR A 248 -0.96 -14.29 17.94
N HIS A 249 -1.91 -13.43 18.31
CA HIS A 249 -2.06 -12.12 17.69
C HIS A 249 -0.79 -11.30 17.77
N LYS A 250 -0.22 -11.17 18.98
CA LYS A 250 1.00 -10.38 19.19
C LYS A 250 2.17 -10.87 18.34
N ARG A 251 2.38 -12.19 18.26
CA ARG A 251 3.44 -12.76 17.42
C ARG A 251 3.20 -12.52 15.93
N ALA A 252 1.96 -12.65 15.46
CA ALA A 252 1.61 -12.36 14.08
C ALA A 252 1.88 -10.88 13.74
N GLU A 253 1.56 -9.95 14.65
CA GLU A 253 1.88 -8.54 14.49
C GLU A 253 3.39 -8.28 14.36
N GLU A 254 4.20 -8.86 15.26
CA GLU A 254 5.66 -8.72 15.24
C GLU A 254 6.24 -9.22 13.90
N ILE A 255 5.79 -10.38 13.42
CA ILE A 255 6.21 -10.93 12.11
C ILE A 255 5.78 -10.01 10.96
N CYS A 256 4.55 -9.51 10.98
CA CYS A 256 4.03 -8.62 9.93
C CYS A 256 4.84 -7.32 9.83
N LEU A 257 5.27 -6.77 10.96
CA LEU A 257 6.08 -5.56 10.99
C LEU A 257 7.45 -5.80 10.32
N GLU A 258 8.12 -6.91 10.63
CA GLU A 258 9.40 -7.28 10.02
C GLU A 258 9.28 -7.57 8.51
N ILE A 259 8.21 -8.25 8.08
CA ILE A 259 7.94 -8.46 6.64
C ILE A 259 7.69 -7.12 5.94
N GLY A 260 6.99 -6.19 6.59
CA GLY A 260 6.80 -4.83 6.08
C GLY A 260 8.12 -4.08 5.85
N HIS A 261 9.11 -4.28 6.73
CA HIS A 261 10.46 -3.77 6.54
C HIS A 261 11.11 -4.32 5.27
N LEU A 262 11.10 -5.64 5.10
CA LEU A 262 11.66 -6.31 3.93
C LEU A 262 11.00 -5.85 2.62
N PHE A 263 9.66 -5.75 2.61
CA PHE A 263 8.89 -5.30 1.46
C PHE A 263 9.28 -3.89 1.01
N GLN A 264 9.41 -2.94 1.94
CA GLN A 264 9.79 -1.58 1.59
C GLN A 264 11.24 -1.49 1.10
N MET A 265 12.15 -2.30 1.65
CA MET A 265 13.52 -2.41 1.14
C MET A 265 13.55 -2.93 -0.30
N GLN A 266 12.76 -3.96 -0.60
CA GLN A 266 12.63 -4.51 -1.96
C GLN A 266 12.04 -3.48 -2.93
N ASN A 267 10.94 -2.82 -2.57
CA ASN A 267 10.34 -1.78 -3.41
C ASN A 267 11.35 -0.66 -3.72
N LEU A 268 12.11 -0.21 -2.72
CA LEU A 268 13.13 0.81 -2.91
C LEU A 268 14.22 0.35 -3.87
N ALA A 269 14.67 -0.91 -3.75
CA ALA A 269 15.68 -1.49 -4.63
C ALA A 269 15.19 -1.61 -6.08
N GLU A 270 13.95 -2.08 -6.31
CA GLU A 270 13.35 -2.19 -7.63
C GLU A 270 13.22 -0.82 -8.30
N HIS A 271 12.68 0.18 -7.59
CA HIS A 271 12.57 1.55 -8.10
C HIS A 271 13.93 2.18 -8.41
N THR A 272 14.95 1.94 -7.58
CA THR A 272 16.31 2.45 -7.81
C THR A 272 16.96 1.79 -9.01
N THR A 273 16.81 0.48 -9.16
CA THR A 273 17.36 -0.29 -10.28
C THR A 273 16.78 0.19 -11.61
N VAL A 274 15.46 0.36 -11.71
CA VAL A 274 14.81 0.88 -12.92
C VAL A 274 15.31 2.29 -13.27
N LYS A 275 15.49 3.16 -12.29
CA LYS A 275 16.05 4.51 -12.50
C LYS A 275 17.50 4.47 -12.99
N ILE A 276 18.34 3.59 -12.43
CA ILE A 276 19.72 3.40 -12.87
C ILE A 276 19.73 2.95 -14.33
N LEU A 277 18.91 1.96 -14.69
CA LEU A 277 18.83 1.44 -16.05
C LEU A 277 18.35 2.49 -17.06
N HIS A 278 17.34 3.30 -16.72
CA HIS A 278 16.93 4.43 -17.57
C HIS A 278 18.04 5.47 -17.74
N THR A 279 18.79 5.76 -16.68
CA THR A 279 19.92 6.70 -16.74
C THR A 279 21.04 6.16 -17.61
N ILE A 280 21.39 4.88 -17.46
CA ILE A 280 22.37 4.19 -18.31
C ILE A 280 21.91 4.22 -19.78
N ARG A 281 20.63 3.93 -20.06
CA ARG A 281 20.07 3.98 -21.42
C ARG A 281 20.16 5.38 -22.03
N TYR A 282 19.86 6.41 -21.25
CA TYR A 282 20.00 7.80 -21.70
C TYR A 282 21.46 8.12 -22.05
N LEU A 283 22.41 7.80 -21.17
CA LEU A 283 23.84 8.03 -21.40
C LEU A 283 24.36 7.22 -22.60
N TYR A 284 23.94 5.97 -22.74
CA TYR A 284 24.27 5.13 -23.90
C TYR A 284 23.78 5.75 -25.21
N ASN A 285 22.54 6.26 -25.25
CA ASN A 285 22.02 6.92 -26.44
C ASN A 285 22.76 8.23 -26.76
N GLN A 286 23.19 8.99 -25.75
CA GLN A 286 24.02 10.19 -25.96
C GLN A 286 25.38 9.83 -26.57
N LEU A 287 26.00 8.73 -26.11
CA LEU A 287 27.29 8.26 -26.60
C LEU A 287 27.20 7.54 -27.97
N ALA A 288 26.12 6.83 -28.25
CA ALA A 288 25.96 6.02 -29.47
C ALA A 288 25.54 6.83 -30.70
N PHE A 289 24.89 7.99 -30.52
CA PHE A 289 24.34 8.78 -31.64
C PHE A 289 25.09 10.09 -31.92
N ASN A 290 26.22 10.36 -31.26
CA ASN A 290 27.06 11.54 -31.48
C ASN A 290 26.25 12.85 -31.60
N VAL A 291 25.20 12.98 -30.78
CA VAL A 291 24.42 14.22 -30.74
C VAL A 291 25.29 15.24 -30.03
N GLU A 292 25.84 16.20 -30.78
CA GLU A 292 26.59 17.31 -30.19
C GLU A 292 25.79 17.93 -29.04
N PRO A 293 26.39 18.12 -27.86
CA PRO A 293 25.70 18.75 -26.75
C PRO A 293 25.48 20.20 -27.14
N LYS A 294 24.23 20.56 -27.50
CA LYS A 294 23.84 21.97 -27.58
C LYS A 294 24.26 22.63 -26.27
N GLU A 295 25.20 23.56 -26.38
CA GLU A 295 25.81 24.30 -25.27
C GLU A 295 24.73 24.96 -24.41
N LYS A 296 24.33 24.27 -23.36
CA LYS A 296 23.80 24.82 -22.11
C LYS A 296 23.75 23.70 -21.08
N LEU A 297 24.89 23.44 -20.45
CA LEU A 297 25.02 23.61 -19.00
C LEU A 297 26.42 23.19 -18.54
N HIS A 298 27.27 24.19 -18.30
CA HIS A 298 28.38 24.05 -17.38
C HIS A 298 27.83 23.78 -15.96
N LYS A 299 28.46 22.82 -15.25
CA LYS A 299 28.31 22.48 -13.81
C LYS A 299 27.12 21.62 -13.39
N THR A 300 27.05 20.32 -13.73
CA THR A 300 26.18 19.40 -12.95
C THR A 300 26.55 17.90 -12.94
N HIS A 301 27.80 17.48 -13.18
CA HIS A 301 28.11 16.04 -13.33
C HIS A 301 29.13 15.44 -12.35
N LYS A 302 29.16 15.91 -11.10
CA LYS A 302 29.90 15.23 -10.00
C LYS A 302 29.04 14.72 -8.82
N SER A 303 27.72 14.59 -8.95
CA SER A 303 26.89 13.97 -7.89
C SER A 303 25.58 13.37 -8.42
N SER A 304 25.65 12.32 -9.24
CA SER A 304 24.49 11.78 -9.97
C SER A 304 23.54 10.90 -9.14
N ILE A 305 23.83 10.59 -7.87
CA ILE A 305 22.87 9.88 -7.00
C ILE A 305 22.02 10.87 -6.19
N LEU A 306 22.63 11.95 -5.70
CA LEU A 306 21.94 13.01 -4.94
C LEU A 306 21.12 13.92 -5.86
N GLN A 307 21.62 14.20 -7.07
CA GLN A 307 20.91 14.99 -8.07
C GLN A 307 19.65 14.29 -8.61
N ALA A 308 19.63 12.95 -8.64
CA ALA A 308 18.44 12.18 -9.02
C ALA A 308 17.31 12.29 -7.97
N TYR A 309 17.66 12.58 -6.72
CA TYR A 309 16.71 12.95 -5.66
C TYR A 309 16.24 14.41 -5.82
N LEU A 310 17.17 15.33 -6.14
CA LEU A 310 16.87 16.77 -6.30
C LEU A 310 15.98 17.08 -7.52
N LYS A 311 16.08 16.33 -8.62
CA LYS A 311 15.28 16.61 -9.85
C LYS A 311 13.77 16.37 -9.69
N ARG A 312 13.32 15.68 -8.62
CA ARG A 312 11.90 15.62 -8.25
C ARG A 312 11.35 16.93 -7.68
N THR A 313 12.21 17.87 -7.26
CA THR A 313 11.80 19.13 -6.60
C THR A 313 11.81 20.36 -7.51
N GLN A 314 12.23 20.24 -8.77
CA GLN A 314 12.36 21.40 -9.69
C GLN A 314 11.29 21.49 -10.78
N ASN A 315 10.41 20.51 -10.96
CA ASN A 315 9.32 20.58 -11.94
C ASN A 315 8.04 21.29 -11.44
N SER A 316 8.10 21.97 -10.29
CA SER A 316 6.99 22.77 -9.73
C SER A 316 7.21 24.29 -9.81
N ARG A 317 8.15 24.77 -10.63
CA ARG A 317 8.33 26.20 -10.91
C ARG A 317 8.10 26.51 -12.37
N GLY A 318 6.89 26.96 -12.69
CA GLY A 318 6.52 27.34 -14.05
C GLY A 318 5.13 27.96 -14.20
N SER A 319 4.69 28.83 -13.29
CA SER A 319 3.64 29.83 -13.53
C SER A 319 3.56 30.83 -12.37
N GLY A 320 4.32 31.92 -12.48
CA GLY A 320 4.03 33.14 -11.73
C GLY A 320 2.90 33.92 -12.43
N PRO A 321 2.22 34.84 -11.72
CA PRO A 321 1.03 35.50 -12.22
C PRO A 321 1.39 36.51 -13.31
N VAL A 322 0.67 36.47 -14.43
CA VAL A 322 0.56 37.60 -15.36
C VAL A 322 -0.72 38.33 -14.96
N GLY A 323 -0.59 39.63 -14.73
CA GLY A 323 -1.66 40.51 -14.24
C GLY A 323 -2.76 40.80 -15.26
#